data_AF-A0ABD1U2W8-F1
#
_entry.id   AF-A0ABD1U2W8-F1
#
_cell.length_a   1.000
_cell.length_b   1.000
_cell.length_c   1.000
_cell.angle_alpha   90.00
_cell.angle_beta   90.00
_cell.angle_gamma   90.00
#
_symmetry.space_group_name_H-M   'P 1'
#
loop_
_entity.id
_entity.type
_entity.pdbx_description
1 polymer ?
#
loop_
_entity_poly.entity_id
_entity_poly.type
_entity_poly.pdbx_seq_one_letter_code
_entity_poly.pdbx_strand_id
1 'polypeptide(L)'
;MGLYFQIVYQIVSCFNRISGFDPPPACVFGWRVLELKEQGVNEEEAMAVADLLMEYRAERKAKKKAHARLKQIAKLQGKKPPPNPYPSAIKEIQAEEKKLVRDRFHDTRILEIVQKLKEERAAFL
;
A
#
# COMPACT_ATOMS: atom_id res chain seq x y z
N MET A 1 -6.30 -33.00 8.30
CA MET A 1 -6.01 -31.59 7.95
C MET A 1 -6.45 -31.20 6.53
N GLY A 2 -6.55 -32.12 5.55
CA GLY A 2 -6.89 -31.76 4.16
C GLY A 2 -8.34 -31.33 3.90
N LEU A 3 -9.33 -31.96 4.54
CA LEU A 3 -10.76 -31.67 4.27
C LEU A 3 -11.21 -30.26 4.70
N TYR A 4 -10.75 -29.78 5.85
CA TYR A 4 -11.09 -28.44 6.33
C TYR A 4 -10.51 -27.35 5.42
N PHE A 5 -9.29 -27.56 4.93
CA PHE A 5 -8.62 -26.64 4.01
C PHE A 5 -9.31 -26.65 2.64
N GLN A 6 -9.65 -27.83 2.11
CA GLN A 6 -10.39 -27.98 0.85
C GLN A 6 -11.76 -27.29 0.88
N ILE A 7 -12.48 -27.45 2.00
CA ILE A 7 -13.82 -26.87 2.17
C ILE A 7 -13.73 -25.34 2.26
N VAL A 8 -12.76 -24.79 3.00
CA VAL A 8 -12.54 -23.34 3.07
C VAL A 8 -12.15 -22.78 1.69
N TYR A 9 -11.30 -23.48 0.94
CA TYR A 9 -10.90 -23.09 -0.41
C TYR A 9 -12.09 -23.09 -1.38
N GLN A 10 -12.92 -24.14 -1.35
CA GLN A 10 -14.12 -24.27 -2.18
C GLN A 10 -15.15 -23.18 -1.84
N ILE A 11 -15.38 -22.89 -0.55
CA ILE A 11 -16.33 -21.87 -0.11
C ILE A 11 -15.87 -20.46 -0.52
N VAL A 12 -14.59 -20.13 -0.34
CA VAL A 12 -14.04 -18.81 -0.69
C VAL A 12 -13.98 -18.62 -2.22
N SER A 13 -13.65 -19.68 -2.96
CA SER A 13 -13.64 -19.69 -4.43
C SER A 13 -15.06 -19.50 -5.00
N CYS A 14 -16.05 -20.22 -4.47
CA CYS A 14 -17.45 -20.06 -4.87
C CYS A 14 -18.03 -18.69 -4.47
N PHE A 15 -17.66 -18.14 -3.31
CA PHE A 15 -18.17 -16.85 -2.85
C PHE A 15 -17.74 -15.69 -3.77
N ASN A 16 -16.48 -15.65 -4.21
CA ASN A 16 -16.00 -14.61 -5.12
C ASN A 16 -16.47 -14.77 -6.57
N ARG A 17 -16.83 -15.98 -6.99
CA ARG A 17 -17.46 -16.18 -8.31
C ARG A 17 -18.90 -15.66 -8.36
N ILE A 18 -19.55 -15.55 -7.20
CA ILE A 18 -20.95 -15.09 -7.05
C ILE A 18 -21.01 -13.59 -6.69
N SER A 19 -20.00 -13.04 -6.01
CA SER A 19 -19.91 -11.61 -5.75
C SER A 19 -19.14 -10.91 -6.87
N GLY A 20 -19.71 -9.89 -7.52
CA GLY A 20 -19.01 -9.01 -8.48
C GLY A 20 -17.94 -8.12 -7.86
N PHE A 21 -17.17 -8.66 -6.92
CA PHE A 21 -16.12 -7.99 -6.18
C PHE A 21 -14.79 -8.27 -6.89
N ASP A 22 -14.20 -7.25 -7.50
CA ASP A 22 -12.83 -7.32 -8.02
C ASP A 22 -11.86 -7.34 -6.81
N PRO A 23 -11.29 -8.50 -6.44
CA PRO A 23 -10.42 -8.58 -5.28
C PRO A 23 -9.20 -7.66 -5.44
N PRO A 24 -8.69 -7.07 -4.34
CA PRO A 24 -7.46 -6.28 -4.39
C PRO A 24 -6.34 -7.08 -5.06
N PRO A 25 -5.50 -6.47 -5.91
CA PRO A 25 -4.50 -7.24 -6.68
C PRO A 25 -3.50 -8.02 -5.81
N ALA A 26 -3.29 -7.60 -4.56
CA ALA A 26 -2.48 -8.35 -3.59
C ALA A 26 -3.15 -9.69 -3.18
N CYS A 27 -4.47 -9.74 -3.11
CA CYS A 27 -5.23 -10.97 -2.85
C CYS A 27 -5.14 -11.93 -4.04
N VAL A 28 -5.28 -11.43 -5.27
CA VAL A 28 -5.11 -12.23 -6.50
C VAL A 28 -3.70 -12.82 -6.57
N PHE A 29 -2.68 -12.01 -6.27
CA PHE A 29 -1.30 -12.46 -6.20
C PHE A 29 -1.12 -13.56 -5.15
N GLY A 30 -1.60 -13.35 -3.93
CA GLY A 30 -1.50 -14.34 -2.85
C GLY A 30 -2.19 -15.66 -3.20
N TRP A 31 -3.37 -15.62 -3.83
CA TRP A 31 -4.05 -16.82 -4.31
C TRP A 31 -3.25 -17.55 -5.36
N ARG A 32 -2.63 -16.83 -6.30
CA ARG A 32 -1.83 -17.46 -7.35
C ARG A 32 -0.58 -18.14 -6.80
N VAL A 33 0.06 -17.54 -5.79
CA VAL A 33 1.17 -18.15 -5.08
C VAL A 33 0.71 -19.43 -4.35
N LEU A 34 -0.44 -19.39 -3.68
CA LEU A 34 -0.98 -20.56 -2.98
C LEU A 34 -1.35 -21.71 -3.93
N GLU A 35 -1.97 -21.41 -5.08
CA GLU A 35 -2.31 -22.38 -6.11
C GLU A 35 -1.06 -23.07 -6.69
N LEU A 36 0.01 -22.31 -6.91
CA LEU A 36 1.29 -22.86 -7.37
C LEU A 36 1.98 -23.70 -6.30
N LYS A 37 1.89 -23.30 -5.02
CA LYS A 37 2.39 -24.11 -3.90
C LYS A 37 1.61 -25.42 -3.74
N GLU A 38 0.31 -25.42 -3.99
CA GLU A 38 -0.52 -26.64 -3.97
C GLU A 38 -0.11 -27.62 -5.08
N GLN A 39 0.36 -27.10 -6.22
CA GLN A 39 0.95 -27.89 -7.31
C GLN A 39 2.38 -28.38 -7.01
N GLY A 40 2.94 -28.05 -5.85
CA GLY A 40 4.27 -28.47 -5.41
C GLY A 40 5.41 -27.55 -5.85
N VAL A 41 5.11 -26.35 -6.36
CA VAL A 41 6.14 -25.36 -6.72
C VAL A 41 6.74 -24.74 -5.46
N ASN A 42 8.06 -24.54 -5.45
CA ASN A 42 8.74 -23.85 -4.36
C ASN A 42 8.20 -22.42 -4.18
N GLU A 43 8.18 -21.91 -2.96
CA GLU A 43 7.56 -20.61 -2.63
C GLU A 43 8.20 -19.44 -3.38
N GLU A 44 9.53 -19.41 -3.50
CA GLU A 44 10.24 -18.37 -4.24
C GLU A 44 9.92 -18.39 -5.74
N GLU A 45 9.82 -19.59 -6.32
CA GLU A 45 9.43 -19.78 -7.72
C GLU A 45 7.95 -19.48 -7.94
N ALA A 46 7.08 -19.85 -7.00
CA ALA A 46 5.65 -19.54 -7.04
C ALA A 46 5.42 -18.02 -6.96
N MET A 47 6.16 -17.31 -6.10
CA MET A 47 6.15 -15.86 -6.03
C MET A 47 6.69 -15.24 -7.32
N ALA A 48 7.81 -15.74 -7.86
CA ALA A 48 8.39 -15.25 -9.09
C ALA A 48 7.45 -15.48 -10.30
N VAL A 49 6.82 -16.64 -10.40
CA VAL A 49 5.87 -17.00 -11.46
C VAL A 49 4.58 -16.19 -11.30
N ALA A 50 4.07 -15.97 -10.10
CA ALA A 50 2.93 -15.08 -9.86
C ALA A 50 3.26 -13.61 -10.18
N ASP A 51 4.49 -13.16 -9.91
CA ASP A 51 4.98 -11.82 -10.28
C ASP A 51 5.24 -11.68 -11.79
N LEU A 52 5.69 -12.77 -12.45
CA LEU A 52 5.98 -12.87 -13.88
C LEU A 52 4.73 -13.14 -14.73
N LEU A 53 3.67 -13.73 -14.18
CA LEU A 53 2.38 -13.98 -14.84
C LEU A 53 1.63 -12.68 -15.20
N MET A 54 2.25 -11.52 -15.00
CA MET A 54 1.90 -10.22 -15.59
C MET A 54 0.59 -9.59 -15.12
N GLU A 55 -0.39 -10.33 -14.60
CA GLU A 55 -1.71 -9.79 -14.22
C GLU A 55 -1.57 -8.67 -13.17
N TYR A 56 -0.84 -8.93 -12.09
CA TYR A 56 -0.61 -7.95 -11.04
C TYR A 56 0.11 -6.69 -11.55
N ARG A 57 1.19 -6.87 -12.33
CA ARG A 57 1.99 -5.75 -12.88
C ARG A 57 1.20 -4.98 -13.93
N ALA A 58 0.43 -5.66 -14.79
CA ALA A 58 -0.39 -5.07 -15.83
C ALA A 58 -1.53 -4.25 -15.24
N GLU A 59 -2.26 -4.78 -14.27
CA GLU A 59 -3.32 -4.05 -13.58
C GLU A 59 -2.80 -2.83 -12.82
N ARG A 60 -1.68 -2.96 -12.09
CA ARG A 60 -1.07 -1.81 -11.42
C ARG A 60 -0.64 -0.74 -12.40
N LYS A 61 -0.07 -1.12 -13.55
CA LYS A 61 0.28 -0.19 -14.63
C LYS A 61 -0.97 0.48 -15.21
N ALA A 62 -2.04 -0.26 -15.47
CA ALA A 62 -3.29 0.26 -15.99
C ALA A 62 -3.94 1.26 -15.02
N LYS A 63 -4.05 0.91 -13.73
CA LYS A 63 -4.58 1.79 -12.67
C LYS A 63 -3.74 3.06 -12.50
N LYS A 64 -2.40 2.97 -12.59
CA LYS A 64 -1.51 4.15 -12.59
C LYS A 64 -1.73 5.07 -13.80
N LYS A 65 -1.89 4.50 -15.01
CA LYS A 65 -2.19 5.27 -16.23
C LYS A 65 -3.54 5.99 -16.14
N ALA A 66 -4.58 5.29 -15.66
CA ALA A 66 -5.89 5.87 -15.42
C ALA A 66 -5.82 7.02 -14.41
N HIS A 67 -5.12 6.84 -13.29
CA HIS A 67 -4.92 7.91 -12.30
C HIS A 67 -4.18 9.12 -12.89
N ALA A 68 -3.12 8.90 -13.67
CA ALA A 68 -2.40 9.98 -14.34
C ALA A 68 -3.31 10.78 -15.28
N ARG A 69 -4.20 10.10 -16.03
CA ARG A 69 -5.17 10.75 -16.90
C ARG A 69 -6.20 11.57 -16.11
N LEU A 70 -6.75 11.00 -15.04
CA LEU A 70 -7.69 11.70 -14.16
C LEU A 70 -7.06 12.93 -13.50
N LYS A 71 -5.78 12.85 -13.11
CA LYS A 71 -5.02 13.97 -12.56
C LYS A 71 -4.86 15.11 -13.57
N GLN A 72 -4.60 14.79 -14.84
CA GLN A 72 -4.54 15.79 -15.91
C GLN A 72 -5.89 16.48 -16.10
N ILE A 73 -6.98 15.71 -16.16
CA ILE A 73 -8.34 16.25 -16.30
C ILE A 73 -8.70 17.14 -15.10
N ALA A 74 -8.44 16.69 -13.87
CA ALA A 74 -8.69 17.47 -12.67
C ALA A 74 -7.95 18.81 -12.67
N LYS A 75 -6.68 18.81 -13.13
CA LYS A 75 -5.88 20.04 -13.27
C LYS A 75 -6.51 21.01 -14.28
N LEU A 76 -6.96 20.51 -15.44
CA LEU A 76 -7.65 21.34 -16.46
C LEU A 76 -8.99 21.90 -15.95
N GLN A 77 -9.69 21.13 -15.11
CA GLN A 77 -10.97 21.54 -14.53
C GLN A 77 -10.82 22.42 -13.27
N GLY A 78 -9.59 22.68 -12.80
CA GLY A 78 -9.35 23.39 -11.54
C GLY A 78 -9.81 22.64 -10.28
N LYS A 79 -10.09 21.33 -10.39
CA LYS A 79 -10.55 20.49 -9.28
C LYS A 79 -9.39 19.77 -8.62
N LYS A 80 -9.56 19.41 -7.34
CA LYS A 80 -8.56 18.60 -6.62
C LYS A 80 -8.43 17.21 -7.28
N PRO A 81 -7.22 16.73 -7.57
CA PRO A 81 -7.03 15.43 -8.19
C PRO A 81 -7.44 14.29 -7.25
N PRO A 82 -7.90 13.15 -7.80
CA PRO A 82 -8.27 12.00 -7.00
C PRO A 82 -7.07 11.41 -6.25
N PRO A 83 -7.29 10.76 -5.10
CA PRO A 83 -6.23 10.11 -4.32
C PRO A 83 -5.52 9.03 -5.15
N ASN A 84 -4.23 8.80 -4.85
CA ASN A 84 -3.43 7.81 -5.56
C ASN A 84 -3.97 6.39 -5.25
N PRO A 85 -4.28 5.57 -6.26
CA PRO A 85 -4.81 4.21 -6.06
C PRO A 85 -3.85 3.26 -5.35
N TYR A 86 -2.53 3.52 -5.38
CA TYR A 86 -1.53 2.76 -4.62
C TYR A 86 -0.52 3.72 -4.00
N PRO A 87 -0.80 4.28 -2.82
CA PRO A 87 0.20 5.04 -2.07
C PRO A 87 1.38 4.12 -1.73
N SER A 88 2.60 4.65 -1.77
CA SER A 88 3.72 3.93 -1.19
C SER A 88 3.60 4.01 0.33
N ALA A 89 4.02 2.96 1.04
CA ALA A 89 4.07 2.96 2.52
C ALA A 89 4.80 4.20 3.06
N ILE A 90 5.89 4.61 2.39
CA ILE A 90 6.62 5.84 2.71
C ILE A 90 5.72 7.09 2.65
N LYS A 91 4.80 7.18 1.68
CA LYS A 91 3.90 8.33 1.54
C LYS A 91 2.80 8.36 2.60
N GLU A 92 2.39 7.20 3.09
CA GLU A 92 1.45 7.09 4.21
C GLU A 92 2.12 7.56 5.51
N ILE A 93 3.31 7.02 5.80
CA ILE A 93 4.13 7.44 6.94
C ILE A 93 4.42 8.95 6.87
N GLN A 94 4.85 9.46 5.71
CA GLN A 94 5.08 10.90 5.53
C GLN A 94 3.81 11.74 5.73
N ALA A 95 2.62 11.23 5.37
CA ALA A 95 1.38 11.98 5.57
C ALA A 95 1.00 12.06 7.06
N GLU A 96 1.28 11.01 7.83
CA GLU A 96 1.11 10.97 9.28
C GLU A 96 2.14 11.88 9.97
N GLU A 97 3.42 11.71 9.65
CA GLU A 97 4.52 12.48 10.22
C GLU A 97 4.46 13.97 9.89
N LYS A 98 3.90 14.36 8.73
CA LYS A 98 3.81 15.77 8.32
C LYS A 98 3.17 16.66 9.38
N LYS A 99 2.21 16.14 10.16
CA LYS A 99 1.59 16.87 11.27
C LYS A 99 2.63 17.17 12.35
N LEU A 100 3.34 16.14 12.79
CA LEU A 100 4.38 16.23 13.81
C LEU A 100 5.57 17.09 13.37
N VAL A 101 5.94 17.02 12.09
CA VAL A 101 7.00 17.86 11.51
C VAL A 101 6.61 19.33 11.54
N ARG A 102 5.35 19.67 11.24
CA ARG A 102 4.90 21.07 11.33
C ARG A 102 4.99 21.57 12.76
N ASP A 103 4.53 20.78 13.72
CA ASP A 103 4.49 21.17 15.13
C ASP A 103 5.91 21.37 15.69
N ARG A 104 6.88 20.54 15.30
CA ARG A 104 8.29 20.69 15.70
C ARG A 104 8.91 22.07 15.42
N PHE A 105 8.51 22.72 14.34
CA PHE A 105 9.09 24.00 13.92
C PHE A 105 8.23 25.21 14.29
N HIS A 106 6.96 25.00 14.65
CA HIS A 106 5.99 26.09 14.84
C HIS A 106 5.25 26.07 16.17
N ASP A 107 5.32 24.98 16.95
CA ASP A 107 4.82 24.98 18.33
C ASP A 107 5.80 25.73 19.23
N THR A 108 5.32 26.82 19.83
CA THR A 108 6.10 27.66 20.74
C THR A 108 6.64 26.88 21.94
N ARG A 109 5.90 25.89 22.44
CA ARG A 109 6.33 25.04 23.58
C ARG A 109 7.54 24.18 23.21
N ILE A 110 7.56 23.65 21.99
CA ILE A 110 8.69 22.84 21.52
C ILE A 110 9.92 23.72 21.31
N LEU A 111 9.75 24.93 20.77
CA LEU A 111 10.84 25.89 20.60
C LEU A 111 11.45 26.32 21.93
N GLU A 112 10.62 26.56 22.94
CA GLU A 112 11.07 26.88 24.31
C GLU A 112 11.88 25.74 24.94
N ILE A 113 11.45 24.48 24.77
CA ILE A 113 12.19 23.31 25.24
C ILE A 113 13.54 23.20 24.53
N VAL A 114 13.57 23.36 23.20
CA VAL A 114 14.80 23.32 22.40
C VAL A 114 15.76 24.44 22.82
N GLN A 115 15.24 25.63 23.14
CA GLN A 115 16.04 26.75 23.60
C GLN A 115 16.70 26.46 24.96
N LYS A 116 15.95 25.93 25.93
CA LYS A 116 16.49 25.51 27.23
C LYS A 116 17.57 24.43 27.09
N LEU A 117 17.36 23.43 26.24
CA LEU A 117 18.35 22.39 25.97
C LEU A 117 19.65 22.94 25.36
N LYS A 118 19.56 24.00 24.53
CA LYS A 118 20.75 24.69 23.99
C LYS A 118 21.50 25.43 25.09
N GLU A 119 20.79 26.09 25.99
CA GLU A 119 21.35 26.82 27.14
C GLU A 119 22.04 25.86 28.11
N GLU A 120 21.41 24.74 28.45
CA GLU A 120 22.00 23.68 29.28
C GLU A 120 23.27 23.09 28.65
N ARG A 121 23.25 22.83 27.34
CA ARG A 121 24.42 22.32 26.62
C ARG A 121 25.57 23.34 26.55
N ALA A 122 25.25 24.62 26.44
CA ALA A 122 26.25 25.70 26.46
C ALA A 122 26.82 25.95 27.85
N ALA A 123 26.06 25.69 28.91
CA ALA A 123 26.52 25.80 30.30
C ALA A 123 27.37 24.59 30.76
N PHE A 124 27.27 23.45 30.05
CA PHE A 124 28.05 22.24 30.34
C PHE A 124 29.38 22.17 29.56
N LEU A 125 29.61 23.10 28.63
CA LEU A 125 30.87 23.31 27.90
C LEU A 125 31.67 24.44 28.57
#